data_AF-B6VKU2-F1
#
_entry.id   AF-B6VKU2-F1
#
_cell.length_a   1.000
_cell.length_b   1.000
_cell.length_c   1.000
_cell.angle_alpha   90.00
_cell.angle_beta   90.00
_cell.angle_gamma   90.00
#
_symmetry.space_group_name_H-M   'P 1'
#
loop_
_entity.id
_entity.type
_entity.pdbx_description
1 polymer ?
#
loop_
_entity_poly.entity_id
_entity_poly.type
_entity_poly.pdbx_seq_one_letter_code
_entity_poly.pdbx_strand_id
1 'polypeptide(L)'
;MSEPKENEIYIHPEYDELGSPYYNVPNARTEENLIATCLKYATKVIPVIFLPGVMGSNLKSKQGESVWLLNRILSFDVLAWTCRGASYRKKTLDPNKTEVDDSGAITPDHTEKNKFQTCSQRGWGEIAHISYGTFLPWLQSVLDDERLAFEYCLAGQGQQTLRQRMVDMNLNAEWGEEPLTRPEVDHSYNFVYPVHVMGYNWLQSNVDSAKRLAKYVDKVLAFYGRRCATNKVILVTHSMGGLVARHYSEQLNGRDKILGIVHGVMPDTGAPTTYKRMKTGEDGITGLVIGSNGAEMTAVMAQSPGPLQLLPGMKYGKRWLHIADGKIMHKLPESDPYKEIYLEKERWWGLCETRFLNPDKQDKWKDNESWEKYSAIIQNEVQQFIEELTGNYHSNTYAFYGASEKHLSYGVISWQEQDNGNYDKTEDYSGMTFNQPVYDPIDLKTGSTRIVRFSVGPLFRDIHDKTFKLAPPREQGDGTVPIQAGRITYNGLRGLLATEVDHEGAYKENNGTKETPARLFTLRSIVKMVQAVKIG
;
A
#
# COMPACT_ATOMS: atom_id res chain seq x y z
N MET A 1 24.31 8.69 36.64
CA MET A 1 23.42 8.65 37.82
C MET A 1 24.23 8.15 39.01
N SER A 2 24.02 8.69 40.21
CA SER A 2 24.59 8.16 41.45
C SER A 2 23.98 6.78 41.74
N GLU A 3 24.70 5.90 42.46
CA GLU A 3 24.14 4.64 42.94
C GLU A 3 22.84 4.91 43.74
N PRO A 4 21.78 4.10 43.55
CA PRO A 4 20.55 4.27 44.30
C PRO A 4 20.85 4.13 45.79
N LYS A 5 20.40 5.10 46.59
CA LYS A 5 20.51 5.00 48.05
C LYS A 5 19.64 3.84 48.51
N GLU A 6 20.02 3.18 49.61
CA GLU A 6 19.34 2.00 50.18
C GLU A 6 17.82 2.21 50.39
N ASN A 7 17.36 3.47 50.50
CA ASN A 7 15.97 3.85 50.75
C ASN A 7 15.31 4.64 49.59
N GLU A 8 15.79 4.50 48.34
CA GLU A 8 15.16 5.14 47.17
C GLU A 8 14.40 4.12 46.31
N ILE A 9 13.16 4.45 45.94
CA ILE A 9 12.35 3.69 44.99
C ILE A 9 11.98 4.55 43.79
N TYR A 10 11.90 3.92 42.62
CA TYR A 10 11.45 4.57 41.38
C TYR A 10 10.00 4.19 41.08
N ILE A 11 9.16 5.19 40.83
CA ILE A 11 7.73 5.01 40.56
C ILE A 11 7.44 5.40 39.12
N HIS A 12 6.99 4.42 38.33
CA HIS A 12 6.47 4.65 36.99
C HIS A 12 5.05 5.23 37.04
N PRO A 13 4.66 6.08 36.07
CA PRO A 13 3.30 6.58 36.01
C PRO A 13 2.30 5.46 35.64
N GLU A 14 1.13 5.51 36.26
CA GLU A 14 -0.08 4.86 35.78
C GLU A 14 -0.91 5.86 34.97
N TYR A 15 -1.91 5.40 34.24
CA TYR A 15 -2.70 6.25 33.35
C TYR A 15 -4.20 6.17 33.66
N ASP A 16 -4.83 7.34 33.74
CA ASP A 16 -6.29 7.45 33.84
C ASP A 16 -6.97 7.05 32.52
N GLU A 17 -8.31 7.03 32.49
CA GLU A 17 -9.08 6.66 31.30
C GLU A 17 -8.86 7.58 30.09
N LEU A 18 -8.27 8.76 30.31
CA LEU A 18 -7.92 9.72 29.26
C LEU A 18 -6.45 9.58 28.83
N GLY A 19 -5.70 8.65 29.41
CA GLY A 19 -4.27 8.45 29.16
C GLY A 19 -3.39 9.52 29.77
N SER A 20 -3.85 10.22 30.82
CA SER A 20 -3.05 11.19 31.58
C SER A 20 -2.30 10.48 32.71
N PRO A 21 -1.01 10.78 32.92
CA PRO A 21 -0.23 10.08 33.93
C PRO A 21 -0.58 10.55 35.35
N TYR A 22 -0.63 9.62 36.28
CA TYR A 22 -0.64 9.85 37.73
C TYR A 22 0.30 8.87 38.44
N TYR A 23 0.67 9.16 39.69
CA TYR A 23 1.62 8.34 40.46
C TYR A 23 0.98 7.86 41.75
N ASN A 24 0.99 6.54 41.96
CA ASN A 24 0.59 5.93 43.21
C ASN A 24 1.80 5.88 44.15
N VAL A 25 1.93 6.90 44.99
CA VAL A 25 3.04 7.01 45.95
C VAL A 25 2.73 6.15 47.19
N PRO A 26 3.61 5.20 47.57
CA PRO A 26 3.39 4.37 48.74
C PRO A 26 3.51 5.18 50.03
N ASN A 27 2.76 4.77 51.05
CA ASN A 27 2.91 5.31 52.40
C ASN A 27 4.02 4.54 53.14
N ALA A 28 4.88 5.25 53.86
CA ALA A 28 6.04 4.70 54.56
C ALA A 28 6.20 5.36 55.93
N ARG A 29 6.83 4.67 56.88
CA ARG A 29 7.07 5.25 58.21
C ARG A 29 8.17 6.30 58.12
N THR A 30 8.06 7.38 58.91
CA THR A 30 9.05 8.47 58.90
C THR A 30 10.48 7.98 59.15
N GLU A 31 10.64 6.97 60.02
CA GLU A 31 11.92 6.33 60.34
C GLU A 31 12.60 5.61 59.17
N GLU A 32 11.84 5.20 58.14
CA GLU A 32 12.37 4.53 56.95
C GLU A 32 13.05 5.52 55.98
N ASN A 33 12.84 6.83 56.13
CA ASN A 33 13.40 7.88 55.25
C ASN A 33 13.27 7.55 53.75
N LEU A 34 12.13 6.96 53.35
CA LEU A 34 11.88 6.52 51.97
C LEU A 34 11.86 7.71 51.01
N ILE A 35 12.64 7.62 49.94
CA ILE A 35 12.63 8.56 48.82
C ILE A 35 11.87 7.92 47.66
N ALA A 36 10.71 8.49 47.31
CA ALA A 36 9.93 8.07 46.17
C ALA A 36 10.22 8.97 44.95
N THR A 37 11.03 8.49 44.01
CA THR A 37 11.37 9.21 42.78
C THR A 37 10.35 8.90 41.69
N CYS A 38 9.44 9.85 41.47
CA CYS A 38 8.41 9.76 40.42
C CYS A 38 9.02 10.07 39.05
N LEU A 39 9.03 9.08 38.15
CA LEU A 39 9.66 9.21 36.85
C LEU A 39 8.80 10.04 35.90
N LYS A 40 9.28 11.22 35.49
CA LYS A 40 8.56 12.11 34.57
C LYS A 40 8.59 11.56 33.14
N TYR A 41 7.43 11.21 32.61
CA TYR A 41 7.27 10.74 31.24
C TYR A 41 6.73 11.86 30.34
N ALA A 42 6.89 11.69 29.02
CA ALA A 42 6.29 12.58 28.05
C ALA A 42 4.76 12.60 28.17
N THR A 43 4.16 13.79 28.03
CA THR A 43 2.70 13.96 28.06
C THR A 43 2.15 14.55 26.76
N LYS A 44 3.03 15.15 25.95
CA LYS A 44 2.71 15.72 24.65
C LYS A 44 2.68 14.63 23.59
N VAL A 45 1.64 14.65 22.77
CA VAL A 45 1.29 13.59 21.83
C VAL A 45 1.59 14.02 20.40
N ILE A 46 2.17 13.13 19.61
CA ILE A 46 2.29 13.26 18.15
C ILE A 46 1.66 11.99 17.54
N PRO A 47 0.39 12.03 17.09
CA PRO A 47 -0.28 10.85 16.56
C PRO A 47 0.37 10.37 15.26
N VAL A 48 0.53 9.05 15.14
CA VAL A 48 1.01 8.39 13.92
C VAL A 48 -0.17 7.65 13.30
N ILE A 49 -0.56 7.97 12.06
CA ILE A 49 -1.67 7.30 11.37
C ILE A 49 -1.11 6.42 10.26
N PHE A 50 -1.39 5.12 10.34
CA PHE A 50 -1.06 4.16 9.31
C PHE A 50 -2.16 4.05 8.26
N LEU A 51 -1.76 4.07 6.98
CA LEU A 51 -2.62 3.88 5.82
C LEU A 51 -2.23 2.60 5.08
N PRO A 52 -3.12 1.61 4.98
CA PRO A 52 -2.85 0.37 4.25
C PRO A 52 -2.79 0.61 2.73
N GLY A 53 -2.44 -0.44 1.99
CA GLY A 53 -2.42 -0.43 0.53
C GLY A 53 -3.75 -0.83 -0.11
N VAL A 54 -3.72 -0.99 -1.43
CA VAL A 54 -4.81 -1.60 -2.19
C VAL A 54 -5.12 -2.99 -1.62
N MET A 55 -6.41 -3.28 -1.39
CA MET A 55 -6.87 -4.53 -0.79
C MET A 55 -6.40 -4.78 0.66
N GLY A 56 -5.76 -3.79 1.28
CA GLY A 56 -5.21 -3.87 2.63
C GLY A 56 -6.17 -3.45 3.74
N SER A 57 -7.43 -3.11 3.41
CA SER A 57 -8.51 -2.86 4.37
C SER A 57 -9.61 -3.90 4.25
N ASN A 58 -10.18 -4.29 5.38
CA ASN A 58 -11.35 -5.16 5.39
C ASN A 58 -12.58 -4.37 4.91
N LEU A 59 -13.47 -5.03 4.16
CA LEU A 59 -14.69 -4.46 3.65
C LEU A 59 -15.90 -5.31 4.03
N LYS A 60 -17.00 -4.63 4.30
CA LYS A 60 -18.34 -5.19 4.45
C LYS A 60 -19.30 -4.52 3.49
N SER A 61 -20.42 -5.18 3.20
CA SER A 61 -21.53 -4.55 2.52
C SER A 61 -22.14 -3.48 3.43
N LYS A 62 -22.81 -2.50 2.83
CA LYS A 62 -23.60 -1.50 3.58
C LYS A 62 -24.78 -2.11 4.36
N GLN A 63 -25.06 -3.40 4.15
CA GLN A 63 -26.03 -4.18 4.93
C GLN A 63 -25.38 -4.87 6.15
N GLY A 64 -24.06 -4.73 6.32
CA GLY A 64 -23.30 -5.27 7.46
C GLY A 64 -22.69 -6.66 7.23
N GLU A 65 -22.82 -7.23 6.03
CA GLU A 65 -22.25 -8.56 5.71
C GLU A 65 -20.78 -8.41 5.33
N SER A 66 -19.89 -9.19 5.94
CA SER A 66 -18.47 -9.14 5.58
C SER A 66 -18.26 -9.64 4.14
N VAL A 67 -17.50 -8.89 3.34
CA VAL A 67 -17.24 -9.21 1.92
C VAL A 67 -15.76 -9.38 1.60
N TRP A 68 -14.89 -8.78 2.39
CA TRP A 68 -13.44 -8.85 2.26
C TRP A 68 -12.82 -8.81 3.65
N LEU A 69 -12.51 -9.96 4.24
CA LEU A 69 -11.96 -10.07 5.60
C LEU A 69 -10.70 -10.93 5.59
N LEU A 70 -9.55 -10.29 5.70
CA LEU A 70 -8.24 -10.93 5.53
C LEU A 70 -7.53 -11.15 6.86
N ASN A 71 -8.10 -12.04 7.69
CA ASN A 71 -7.51 -12.38 8.97
C ASN A 71 -6.28 -13.31 8.83
N ARG A 72 -6.36 -14.37 8.01
CA ARG A 72 -5.29 -15.37 7.80
C ARG A 72 -5.40 -16.02 6.40
N ILE A 73 -4.28 -16.47 5.81
CA ILE A 73 -4.22 -17.08 4.46
C ILE A 73 -5.16 -18.29 4.30
N LEU A 74 -5.31 -19.11 5.34
CA LEU A 74 -6.13 -20.32 5.33
C LEU A 74 -7.45 -20.15 6.09
N SER A 75 -7.94 -18.91 6.26
CA SER A 75 -9.26 -18.71 6.86
C SER A 75 -10.36 -19.24 5.93
N PHE A 76 -11.50 -19.61 6.53
CA PHE A 76 -12.70 -19.99 5.78
C PHE A 76 -13.09 -18.92 4.77
N ASP A 77 -12.97 -17.63 5.13
CA ASP A 77 -13.32 -16.50 4.26
C ASP A 77 -12.46 -16.44 3.00
N VAL A 78 -11.14 -16.65 3.12
CA VAL A 78 -10.23 -16.70 1.98
C VAL A 78 -10.52 -17.90 1.09
N LEU A 79 -10.72 -19.08 1.68
CA LEU A 79 -11.06 -20.29 0.92
C LEU A 79 -12.41 -20.16 0.21
N ALA A 80 -13.43 -19.65 0.89
CA ALA A 80 -14.74 -19.39 0.31
C ALA A 80 -14.66 -18.39 -0.85
N TRP A 81 -13.82 -17.35 -0.72
CA TRP A 81 -13.57 -16.35 -1.74
C TRP A 81 -12.91 -16.93 -3.01
N THR A 82 -11.97 -17.87 -2.85
CA THR A 82 -11.31 -18.54 -3.99
C THR A 82 -12.31 -19.27 -4.90
N CYS A 83 -13.39 -19.81 -4.34
CA CYS A 83 -14.45 -20.51 -5.08
C CYS A 83 -15.48 -19.57 -5.75
N ARG A 84 -15.37 -18.26 -5.57
CA ARG A 84 -16.32 -17.28 -6.15
C ARG A 84 -15.87 -16.83 -7.53
N GLY A 85 -16.73 -17.01 -8.53
CA GLY A 85 -16.50 -16.55 -9.90
C GLY A 85 -16.77 -15.05 -10.12
N ALA A 86 -16.49 -14.59 -11.34
CA ALA A 86 -16.54 -13.17 -11.73
C ALA A 86 -17.85 -12.46 -11.38
N SER A 87 -19.01 -13.09 -11.60
CA SER A 87 -20.35 -12.51 -11.31
C SER A 87 -20.53 -12.18 -9.83
N TYR A 88 -20.22 -13.15 -8.97
CA TYR A 88 -20.29 -12.95 -7.51
C TYR A 88 -19.34 -11.83 -7.08
N ARG A 89 -18.08 -11.88 -7.54
CA ARG A 89 -17.07 -10.87 -7.16
C ARG A 89 -17.48 -9.48 -7.58
N LYS A 90 -17.98 -9.30 -8.81
CA LYS A 90 -18.50 -8.02 -9.32
C LYS A 90 -19.63 -7.47 -8.45
N LYS A 91 -20.61 -8.31 -8.11
CA LYS A 91 -21.78 -7.88 -7.32
C LYS A 91 -21.40 -7.49 -5.90
N THR A 92 -20.49 -8.25 -5.31
CA THR A 92 -20.10 -8.14 -3.89
C THR A 92 -19.06 -7.05 -3.66
N LEU A 93 -18.05 -6.93 -4.52
CA LEU A 93 -17.04 -5.86 -4.50
C LEU A 93 -17.44 -4.71 -5.40
N ASP A 94 -18.52 -4.05 -5.01
CA ASP A 94 -19.05 -2.84 -5.65
C ASP A 94 -18.67 -1.63 -4.78
N PRO A 95 -17.94 -0.62 -5.30
CA PRO A 95 -17.51 0.54 -4.52
C PRO A 95 -18.67 1.32 -3.91
N ASN A 96 -19.86 1.27 -4.52
CA ASN A 96 -21.03 1.99 -4.03
C ASN A 96 -21.81 1.22 -2.95
N LYS A 97 -21.55 -0.08 -2.79
CA LYS A 97 -22.27 -0.96 -1.87
C LYS A 97 -21.41 -1.48 -0.72
N THR A 98 -20.13 -1.13 -0.71
CA THR A 98 -19.17 -1.55 0.30
C THR A 98 -18.68 -0.39 1.15
N GLU A 99 -18.26 -0.71 2.37
CA GLU A 99 -17.64 0.19 3.33
C GLU A 99 -16.60 -0.55 4.16
N VAL A 100 -15.81 0.19 4.94
CA VAL A 100 -14.76 -0.38 5.79
C VAL A 100 -15.38 -1.25 6.87
N ASP A 101 -14.82 -2.44 7.06
CA ASP A 101 -15.15 -3.37 8.13
C ASP A 101 -14.11 -3.25 9.24
N ASP A 102 -14.54 -2.86 10.43
CA ASP A 102 -13.71 -2.65 11.62
C ASP A 102 -13.67 -3.87 12.56
N SER A 103 -14.31 -4.98 12.16
CA SER A 103 -14.40 -6.23 12.95
C SER A 103 -13.21 -7.19 12.74
N GLY A 104 -12.18 -6.77 12.01
CA GLY A 104 -11.00 -7.58 11.74
C GLY A 104 -10.22 -7.98 12.99
N ALA A 105 -9.42 -9.04 12.85
CA ALA A 105 -8.55 -9.51 13.92
C ALA A 105 -7.54 -8.42 14.32
N ILE A 106 -7.26 -8.32 15.62
CA ILE A 106 -6.32 -7.36 16.20
C ILE A 106 -5.26 -8.15 16.97
N THR A 107 -3.98 -7.94 16.64
CA THR A 107 -2.89 -8.29 17.56
C THR A 107 -2.80 -7.16 18.59
N PRO A 108 -2.97 -7.44 19.89
CA PRO A 108 -2.90 -6.39 20.90
C PRO A 108 -1.48 -5.81 20.96
N ASP A 109 -1.40 -4.53 21.29
CA ASP A 109 -0.16 -3.95 21.78
C ASP A 109 0.07 -4.33 23.25
N HIS A 110 1.31 -4.16 23.71
CA HIS A 110 1.72 -4.46 25.08
C HIS A 110 2.01 -3.17 25.86
N THR A 111 1.19 -2.15 25.64
CA THR A 111 1.34 -0.85 26.29
C THR A 111 0.72 -0.87 27.68
N GLU A 112 1.18 0.04 28.54
CA GLU A 112 0.58 0.24 29.86
C GLU A 112 -0.93 0.48 29.77
N LYS A 113 -1.67 -0.05 30.74
CA LYS A 113 -3.13 0.07 30.78
C LYS A 113 -3.54 1.55 30.69
N ASN A 114 -4.52 1.83 29.83
CA ASN A 114 -5.09 3.15 29.57
C ASN A 114 -4.13 4.22 29.01
N LYS A 115 -2.84 3.93 28.79
CA LYS A 115 -1.91 4.90 28.19
C LYS A 115 -2.41 5.41 26.83
N PHE A 116 -3.04 4.52 26.07
CA PHE A 116 -3.70 4.79 24.80
C PHE A 116 -5.14 4.32 24.80
N GLN A 117 -5.93 4.88 23.89
CA GLN A 117 -7.19 4.25 23.45
C GLN A 117 -6.92 2.80 23.00
N THR A 118 -7.92 1.93 23.13
CA THR A 118 -7.79 0.53 22.72
C THR A 118 -7.40 0.43 21.24
N CYS A 119 -6.71 -0.65 20.86
CA CYS A 119 -6.34 -0.90 19.46
C CYS A 119 -7.56 -0.81 18.51
N SER A 120 -8.74 -1.28 18.95
CA SER A 120 -9.99 -1.15 18.18
C SER A 120 -10.42 0.30 18.00
N GLN A 121 -10.42 1.12 19.07
CA GLN A 121 -10.73 2.55 18.98
C GLN A 121 -9.75 3.33 18.09
N ARG A 122 -8.50 2.84 17.99
CA ARG A 122 -7.48 3.35 17.08
C ARG A 122 -7.55 2.78 15.65
N GLY A 123 -8.55 1.97 15.34
CA GLY A 123 -8.83 1.48 13.99
C GLY A 123 -8.08 0.22 13.57
N TRP A 124 -7.41 -0.49 14.48
CA TRP A 124 -6.56 -1.64 14.11
C TRP A 124 -7.34 -2.82 13.52
N GLY A 125 -8.66 -2.90 13.74
CA GLY A 125 -9.54 -3.89 13.12
C GLY A 125 -9.88 -3.59 11.66
N GLU A 126 -9.55 -2.41 11.14
CA GLU A 126 -9.91 -1.99 9.77
C GLU A 126 -8.96 -2.58 8.71
N ILE A 127 -7.83 -3.18 9.10
CA ILE A 127 -6.79 -3.64 8.16
C ILE A 127 -6.79 -5.14 7.91
N ALA A 128 -6.22 -5.53 6.78
CA ALA A 128 -5.87 -6.92 6.48
C ALA A 128 -4.81 -7.40 7.48
N HIS A 129 -5.25 -8.13 8.51
CA HIS A 129 -4.39 -8.59 9.61
C HIS A 129 -3.23 -9.46 9.12
N ILE A 130 -3.47 -10.27 8.09
CA ILE A 130 -2.44 -11.04 7.38
C ILE A 130 -1.23 -10.19 6.95
N SER A 131 -1.45 -8.94 6.53
CA SER A 131 -0.41 -8.08 5.98
C SER A 131 0.25 -7.22 7.06
N TYR A 132 -0.55 -6.65 7.97
CA TYR A 132 -0.09 -5.61 8.90
C TYR A 132 -0.16 -6.01 10.38
N GLY A 133 -0.73 -7.16 10.71
CA GLY A 133 -1.01 -7.59 12.09
C GLY A 133 0.23 -7.78 12.97
N THR A 134 1.42 -7.92 12.38
CA THR A 134 2.71 -7.93 13.12
C THR A 134 3.42 -6.59 13.10
N PHE A 135 3.13 -5.74 12.11
CA PHE A 135 3.77 -4.44 11.96
C PHE A 135 3.25 -3.41 12.97
N LEU A 136 1.93 -3.33 13.17
CA LEU A 136 1.33 -2.32 14.06
C LEU A 136 1.77 -2.47 15.54
N PRO A 137 1.75 -3.69 16.15
CA PRO A 137 2.26 -3.87 17.50
C PRO A 137 3.75 -3.57 17.61
N TRP A 138 4.53 -3.95 16.59
CA TRP A 138 5.96 -3.64 16.53
C TRP A 138 6.19 -2.12 16.52
N LEU A 139 5.50 -1.39 15.63
CA LEU A 139 5.64 0.06 15.51
C LEU A 139 5.23 0.76 16.81
N GLN A 140 4.12 0.34 17.42
CA GLN A 140 3.69 0.89 18.71
C GLN A 140 4.74 0.63 19.80
N SER A 141 5.29 -0.59 19.88
CA SER A 141 6.27 -0.96 20.90
C SER A 141 7.57 -0.16 20.78
N VAL A 142 8.11 0.03 19.57
CA VAL A 142 9.38 0.75 19.38
C VAL A 142 9.25 2.26 19.56
N LEU A 143 8.03 2.81 19.40
CA LEU A 143 7.74 4.21 19.70
C LEU A 143 7.39 4.46 21.17
N ASP A 144 7.08 3.39 21.92
CA ASP A 144 6.67 3.40 23.33
C ASP A 144 7.72 2.76 24.26
N ASP A 145 9.00 2.83 23.88
CA ASP A 145 10.10 2.13 24.56
C ASP A 145 10.78 2.95 25.69
N GLU A 146 10.22 4.06 26.16
CA GLU A 146 10.88 4.93 27.16
C GLU A 146 11.03 4.28 28.53
N ARG A 147 10.06 3.43 28.93
CA ARG A 147 10.17 2.64 30.15
C ARG A 147 11.34 1.66 30.06
N LEU A 148 11.46 0.98 28.94
CA LEU A 148 12.55 0.03 28.69
C LEU A 148 13.91 0.75 28.66
N ALA A 149 13.99 1.94 28.06
CA ALA A 149 15.19 2.75 28.05
C ALA A 149 15.64 3.14 29.48
N PHE A 150 14.69 3.49 30.35
CA PHE A 150 14.97 3.77 31.76
C PHE A 150 15.46 2.51 32.50
N GLU A 151 14.76 1.39 32.35
CA GLU A 151 15.12 0.12 33.00
C GLU A 151 16.52 -0.36 32.61
N TYR A 152 16.90 -0.23 31.33
CA TYR A 152 18.25 -0.54 30.86
C TYR A 152 19.31 0.39 31.43
N CYS A 153 19.00 1.69 31.55
CA CYS A 153 19.89 2.66 32.18
C CYS A 153 20.14 2.29 33.66
N LEU A 154 19.08 1.93 34.39
CA LEU A 154 19.16 1.55 35.80
C LEU A 154 19.92 0.23 36.02
N ALA A 155 19.72 -0.76 35.14
CA ALA A 155 20.40 -2.05 35.22
C ALA A 155 21.93 -1.94 34.98
N GLY A 156 22.40 -0.87 34.32
CA GLY A 156 23.82 -0.61 34.12
C GLY A 156 24.54 -1.60 33.18
N GLN A 157 23.81 -2.45 32.47
CA GLN A 157 24.38 -3.52 31.62
C GLN A 157 24.72 -3.08 30.18
N GLY A 158 24.57 -1.79 29.86
CA GLY A 158 24.83 -1.27 28.51
C GLY A 158 23.80 -1.70 27.46
N GLN A 159 22.65 -2.27 27.87
CA GLN A 159 21.54 -2.59 26.98
C GLN A 159 20.92 -1.31 26.41
N GLN A 160 20.43 -1.38 25.18
CA GLN A 160 19.86 -0.25 24.46
C GLN A 160 18.56 -0.66 23.78
N THR A 161 17.57 0.24 23.80
CA THR A 161 16.35 0.05 23.01
C THR A 161 16.65 0.13 21.52
N LEU A 162 15.69 -0.23 20.67
CA LEU A 162 15.89 -0.10 19.23
C LEU A 162 16.13 1.36 18.81
N ARG A 163 15.37 2.32 19.36
CA ARG A 163 15.59 3.75 19.08
C ARG A 163 17.01 4.19 19.44
N GLN A 164 17.55 3.72 20.57
CA GLN A 164 18.92 4.02 21.00
C GLN A 164 19.99 3.32 20.14
N ARG A 165 19.78 2.04 19.75
CA ARG A 165 20.69 1.30 18.87
C ARG A 165 20.80 1.88 17.46
N MET A 166 19.82 2.68 17.05
CA MET A 166 19.82 3.35 15.74
C MET A 166 20.75 4.56 15.67
N VAL A 167 21.35 4.99 16.79
CA VAL A 167 22.41 6.01 16.79
C VAL A 167 23.58 5.51 15.96
N ASP A 168 24.05 6.33 15.03
CA ASP A 168 25.14 6.03 14.09
C ASP A 168 24.93 4.80 13.18
N MET A 169 23.74 4.16 13.24
CA MET A 169 23.40 3.04 12.36
C MET A 169 23.35 3.51 10.90
N ASN A 170 23.90 2.74 9.97
CA ASN A 170 23.77 3.00 8.54
C ASN A 170 22.74 2.04 7.93
N LEU A 171 21.69 2.59 7.32
CA LEU A 171 20.63 1.86 6.59
C LEU A 171 20.91 1.78 5.09
N ASN A 172 21.98 2.42 4.61
CA ASN A 172 22.36 2.52 3.21
C ASN A 172 21.25 3.12 2.34
N ALA A 173 20.53 4.13 2.85
CA ALA A 173 19.58 4.86 2.02
C ALA A 173 20.31 5.61 0.89
N GLU A 174 19.68 5.71 -0.28
CA GLU A 174 20.23 6.42 -1.44
C GLU A 174 20.34 7.91 -1.19
N TRP A 175 19.45 8.46 -0.38
CA TRP A 175 19.32 9.89 -0.12
C TRP A 175 18.88 10.14 1.32
N GLY A 176 19.33 11.24 1.91
CA GLY A 176 18.94 11.67 3.26
C GLY A 176 19.45 10.74 4.37
N GLU A 177 20.54 10.02 4.11
CA GLU A 177 21.13 9.01 4.99
C GLU A 177 21.96 9.62 6.12
N GLU A 178 21.44 10.65 6.80
CA GLU A 178 22.03 11.11 8.06
C GLU A 178 21.61 10.15 9.18
N PRO A 179 22.55 9.42 9.82
CA PRO A 179 22.22 8.57 10.95
C PRO A 179 21.56 9.37 12.08
N LEU A 180 20.87 8.66 12.97
CA LEU A 180 20.36 9.30 14.17
C LEU A 180 21.53 9.67 15.08
N THR A 181 21.46 10.83 15.71
CA THR A 181 22.36 11.26 16.77
C THR A 181 21.71 11.01 18.13
N ARG A 182 22.52 10.94 19.20
CA ARG A 182 21.97 10.82 20.57
C ARG A 182 20.99 11.95 20.92
N PRO A 183 21.29 13.24 20.64
CA PRO A 183 20.33 14.32 20.90
C PRO A 183 19.00 14.16 20.17
N GLU A 184 18.99 13.63 18.95
CA GLU A 184 17.75 13.40 18.20
C GLU A 184 16.91 12.28 18.83
N VAL A 185 17.56 11.20 19.26
CA VAL A 185 16.90 10.10 19.97
C VAL A 185 16.36 10.59 21.32
N ASP A 186 17.17 11.31 22.10
CA ASP A 186 16.77 11.92 23.37
C ASP A 186 15.59 12.88 23.18
N HIS A 187 15.62 13.68 22.11
CA HIS A 187 14.52 14.57 21.77
C HIS A 187 13.22 13.80 21.50
N SER A 188 13.30 12.67 20.80
CA SER A 188 12.13 11.83 20.48
C SER A 188 11.40 11.30 21.72
N TYR A 189 12.11 11.13 22.84
CA TYR A 189 11.55 10.68 24.13
C TYR A 189 10.71 11.76 24.83
N ASN A 190 10.67 12.99 24.32
CA ASN A 190 9.83 14.06 24.88
C ASN A 190 8.37 14.02 24.39
N PHE A 191 8.03 13.07 23.52
CA PHE A 191 6.68 12.92 22.97
C PHE A 191 6.19 11.48 23.08
N VAL A 192 4.87 11.34 23.02
CA VAL A 192 4.14 10.08 23.01
C VAL A 192 3.53 9.86 21.62
N TYR A 193 3.63 8.64 21.09
CA TYR A 193 3.23 8.32 19.71
C TYR A 193 2.16 7.21 19.67
N PRO A 194 0.88 7.55 19.85
CA PRO A 194 -0.20 6.60 19.61
C PRO A 194 -0.27 6.26 18.12
N VAL A 195 -0.22 4.95 17.82
CA VAL A 195 -0.35 4.44 16.45
C VAL A 195 -1.83 4.21 16.13
N HIS A 196 -2.36 5.02 15.24
CA HIS A 196 -3.70 4.91 14.67
C HIS A 196 -3.65 4.23 13.32
N VAL A 197 -4.80 3.77 12.88
CA VAL A 197 -5.03 3.18 11.57
C VAL A 197 -6.28 3.81 10.97
N MET A 198 -6.21 4.13 9.69
CA MET A 198 -7.38 4.50 8.91
C MET A 198 -7.46 3.59 7.70
N GLY A 199 -8.26 2.53 7.83
CA GLY A 199 -8.66 1.74 6.69
C GLY A 199 -9.64 2.52 5.82
N TYR A 200 -9.66 2.21 4.53
CA TYR A 200 -10.49 2.90 3.55
C TYR A 200 -11.05 1.92 2.53
N ASN A 201 -12.14 2.30 1.88
CA ASN A 201 -12.70 1.48 0.82
C ASN A 201 -11.82 1.59 -0.43
N TRP A 202 -10.89 0.65 -0.59
CA TRP A 202 -9.93 0.61 -1.67
C TRP A 202 -10.54 0.39 -3.06
N LEU A 203 -11.84 0.07 -3.17
CA LEU A 203 -12.57 0.02 -4.44
C LEU A 203 -12.96 1.42 -4.94
N GLN A 204 -13.25 2.34 -4.01
CA GLN A 204 -13.65 3.71 -4.31
C GLN A 204 -12.46 4.55 -4.78
N SER A 205 -12.74 5.73 -5.33
CA SER A 205 -11.69 6.66 -5.73
C SER A 205 -10.83 7.03 -4.54
N ASN A 206 -9.52 7.13 -4.75
CA ASN A 206 -8.59 7.59 -3.70
C ASN A 206 -8.88 9.05 -3.30
N VAL A 207 -9.62 9.82 -4.10
CA VAL A 207 -10.18 11.13 -3.72
C VAL A 207 -11.12 10.98 -2.51
N ASP A 208 -12.02 10.01 -2.53
CA ASP A 208 -12.97 9.79 -1.44
C ASP A 208 -12.28 9.20 -0.20
N SER A 209 -11.29 8.33 -0.43
CA SER A 209 -10.41 7.85 0.64
C SER A 209 -9.63 8.99 1.30
N ALA A 210 -9.17 9.97 0.53
CA ALA A 210 -8.49 11.16 1.06
C ALA A 210 -9.46 12.09 1.82
N LYS A 211 -10.72 12.22 1.38
CA LYS A 211 -11.76 12.93 2.16
C LYS A 211 -12.04 12.22 3.48
N ARG A 212 -12.06 10.88 3.50
CA ARG A 212 -12.16 10.09 4.75
C ARG A 212 -10.95 10.35 5.64
N LEU A 213 -9.73 10.35 5.09
CA LEU A 213 -8.51 10.68 5.82
C LEU A 213 -8.60 12.06 6.46
N ALA A 214 -9.03 13.10 5.72
CA ALA A 214 -9.19 14.44 6.25
C ALA A 214 -10.08 14.48 7.50
N LYS A 215 -11.25 13.81 7.44
CA LYS A 215 -12.17 13.70 8.59
C LYS A 215 -11.56 12.92 9.75
N TYR A 216 -10.80 11.85 9.46
CA TYR A 216 -10.16 11.05 10.50
C TYR A 216 -9.02 11.80 11.19
N VAL A 217 -8.20 12.54 10.45
CA VAL A 217 -7.17 13.43 11.01
C VAL A 217 -7.80 14.46 11.93
N ASP A 218 -8.90 15.11 11.51
CA ASP A 218 -9.61 16.07 12.34
C ASP A 218 -10.14 15.45 13.64
N LYS A 219 -10.70 14.24 13.55
CA LYS A 219 -11.13 13.47 14.74
C LYS A 219 -9.97 13.18 15.69
N VAL A 220 -8.84 12.73 15.17
CA VAL A 220 -7.65 12.38 15.97
C VAL A 220 -7.06 13.63 16.64
N LEU A 221 -6.90 14.72 15.91
CA LEU A 221 -6.40 15.98 16.45
C LEU A 221 -7.35 16.56 17.52
N ALA A 222 -8.66 16.51 17.28
CA ALA A 222 -9.66 16.94 18.25
C ALA A 222 -9.63 16.10 19.54
N PHE A 223 -9.46 14.77 19.43
CA PHE A 223 -9.38 13.88 20.58
C PHE A 223 -8.19 14.22 21.49
N TYR A 224 -7.00 14.43 20.92
CA TYR A 224 -5.82 14.78 21.71
C TYR A 224 -5.79 16.24 22.17
N GLY A 225 -6.40 17.15 21.41
CA GLY A 225 -6.56 18.57 21.77
C GLY A 225 -5.25 19.20 22.25
N ARG A 226 -5.26 19.76 23.47
CA ARG A 226 -4.09 20.45 24.07
C ARG A 226 -2.89 19.54 24.36
N ARG A 227 -3.08 18.22 24.34
CA ARG A 227 -1.98 17.26 24.45
C ARG A 227 -1.23 17.12 23.13
N CYS A 228 -1.85 17.40 21.98
CA CYS A 228 -1.16 17.33 20.71
C CYS A 228 -0.05 18.40 20.65
N ALA A 229 1.20 17.96 20.45
CA ALA A 229 2.38 18.83 20.53
C ALA A 229 2.39 19.92 19.45
N THR A 230 1.89 19.58 18.26
CA THR A 230 1.99 20.40 17.04
C THR A 230 0.65 20.72 16.40
N ASN A 231 -0.45 20.14 16.90
CA ASN A 231 -1.71 20.03 16.17
C ASN A 231 -1.54 19.39 14.77
N LYS A 232 -0.57 18.48 14.64
CA LYS A 232 -0.27 17.73 13.40
C LYS A 232 -0.12 16.24 13.68
N VAL A 233 -0.32 15.44 12.64
CA VAL A 233 -0.12 13.99 12.65
C VAL A 233 1.08 13.60 11.78
N ILE A 234 1.68 12.44 12.04
CA ILE A 234 2.59 11.78 11.10
C ILE A 234 1.78 10.74 10.33
N LEU A 235 1.98 10.66 9.01
CA LEU A 235 1.37 9.61 8.20
C LEU A 235 2.44 8.55 7.84
N VAL A 236 2.09 7.28 8.01
CA VAL A 236 2.89 6.14 7.52
C VAL A 236 2.01 5.38 6.53
N THR A 237 2.50 5.15 5.32
CA THR A 237 1.67 4.57 4.27
C THR A 237 2.29 3.31 3.69
N HIS A 238 1.43 2.47 3.12
CA HIS A 238 1.80 1.33 2.31
C HIS A 238 1.16 1.42 0.93
N SER A 239 1.92 1.19 -0.14
CA SER A 239 1.40 1.07 -1.51
C SER A 239 0.45 2.22 -1.88
N MET A 240 -0.78 1.92 -2.33
CA MET A 240 -1.81 2.89 -2.71
C MET A 240 -2.22 3.88 -1.60
N GLY A 241 -2.01 3.54 -0.32
CA GLY A 241 -2.23 4.47 0.79
C GLY A 241 -1.35 5.72 0.71
N GLY A 242 -0.21 5.63 0.00
CA GLY A 242 0.63 6.79 -0.32
C GLY A 242 -0.06 7.79 -1.25
N LEU A 243 -0.84 7.31 -2.22
CA LEU A 243 -1.61 8.17 -3.13
C LEU A 243 -2.76 8.86 -2.39
N VAL A 244 -3.41 8.16 -1.45
CA VAL A 244 -4.42 8.74 -0.54
C VAL A 244 -3.82 9.86 0.29
N ALA A 245 -2.66 9.62 0.93
CA ALA A 245 -1.97 10.63 1.73
C ALA A 245 -1.53 11.84 0.90
N ARG A 246 -1.00 11.62 -0.31
CA ARG A 246 -0.61 12.71 -1.22
C ARG A 246 -1.79 13.55 -1.65
N HIS A 247 -2.91 12.93 -2.02
CA HIS A 247 -4.11 13.68 -2.39
C HIS A 247 -4.66 14.49 -1.22
N TYR A 248 -4.69 13.93 -0.02
CA TYR A 248 -5.07 14.69 1.17
C TYR A 248 -4.13 15.88 1.42
N SER A 249 -2.82 15.64 1.38
CA SER A 249 -1.79 16.66 1.63
C SER A 249 -1.88 17.80 0.62
N GLU A 250 -1.90 17.48 -0.67
CA GLU A 250 -1.66 18.44 -1.75
C GLU A 250 -2.93 18.98 -2.40
N GLN A 251 -4.06 18.24 -2.34
CA GLN A 251 -5.30 18.63 -3.03
C GLN A 251 -6.44 18.97 -2.06
N LEU A 252 -6.37 18.56 -0.79
CA LEU A 252 -7.42 18.79 0.22
C LEU A 252 -6.97 19.68 1.39
N ASN A 253 -5.96 20.54 1.17
CA ASN A 253 -5.40 21.44 2.19
C ASN A 253 -4.94 20.72 3.48
N GLY A 254 -4.57 19.44 3.38
CA GLY A 254 -4.14 18.63 4.53
C GLY A 254 -2.72 18.94 5.01
N ARG A 255 -1.91 19.60 4.16
CA ARG A 255 -0.49 19.87 4.40
C ARG A 255 -0.18 20.43 5.79
N ASP A 256 -0.96 21.40 6.26
CA ASP A 256 -0.71 22.06 7.55
C ASP A 256 -1.05 21.19 8.76
N LYS A 257 -1.82 20.12 8.57
CA LYS A 257 -2.17 19.14 9.61
C LYS A 257 -1.22 17.93 9.63
N ILE A 258 -0.23 17.90 8.72
CA ILE A 258 0.73 16.80 8.59
C ILE A 258 2.12 17.30 9.01
N LEU A 259 2.76 16.59 9.94
CA LEU A 259 4.14 16.86 10.34
C LEU A 259 5.11 16.30 9.29
N GLY A 260 4.82 15.11 8.78
CA GLY A 260 5.56 14.46 7.71
C GLY A 260 4.90 13.14 7.29
N ILE A 261 5.39 12.58 6.19
CA ILE A 261 4.85 11.34 5.61
C ILE A 261 5.99 10.36 5.33
N VAL A 262 5.80 9.10 5.72
CA VAL A 262 6.65 7.97 5.32
C VAL A 262 5.88 7.12 4.31
N HIS A 263 6.37 7.04 3.08
CA HIS A 263 5.79 6.18 2.05
C HIS A 263 6.56 4.86 1.93
N GLY A 264 5.88 3.73 2.13
CA GLY A 264 6.41 2.41 1.82
C GLY A 264 5.86 1.87 0.51
N VAL A 265 6.74 1.47 -0.41
CA VAL A 265 6.43 0.78 -1.68
C VAL A 265 5.29 1.45 -2.49
N MET A 266 5.23 2.78 -2.48
CA MET A 266 4.20 3.53 -3.20
C MET A 266 4.43 3.42 -4.73
N PRO A 267 3.40 3.06 -5.52
CA PRO A 267 3.46 3.12 -6.98
C PRO A 267 3.34 4.58 -7.45
N ASP A 268 4.42 5.34 -7.33
CA ASP A 268 4.44 6.79 -7.50
C ASP A 268 3.90 7.26 -8.85
N THR A 269 4.30 6.59 -9.93
CA THR A 269 3.87 6.88 -11.30
C THR A 269 2.94 5.80 -11.87
N GLY A 270 2.38 4.93 -11.02
CA GLY A 270 1.59 3.76 -11.42
C GLY A 270 2.42 2.51 -11.71
N ALA A 271 1.76 1.39 -11.99
CA ALA A 271 2.39 0.09 -12.19
C ALA A 271 1.76 -0.69 -13.36
N PRO A 272 2.53 -1.13 -14.38
CA PRO A 272 2.03 -1.97 -15.47
C PRO A 272 1.43 -3.30 -15.01
N THR A 273 1.76 -3.75 -13.79
CA THR A 273 1.12 -4.89 -13.13
C THR A 273 -0.41 -4.75 -13.09
N THR A 274 -0.96 -3.53 -13.02
CA THR A 274 -2.41 -3.30 -13.10
C THR A 274 -2.99 -3.76 -14.45
N TYR A 275 -2.29 -3.49 -15.56
CA TYR A 275 -2.64 -4.03 -16.88
C TYR A 275 -2.57 -5.56 -16.90
N LYS A 276 -1.47 -6.13 -16.37
CA LYS A 276 -1.30 -7.59 -16.28
C LYS A 276 -2.47 -8.23 -15.53
N ARG A 277 -2.84 -7.70 -14.37
CA ARG A 277 -3.92 -8.24 -13.53
C ARG A 277 -5.26 -8.23 -14.24
N MET A 278 -5.63 -7.13 -14.90
CA MET A 278 -6.89 -7.06 -15.64
C MET A 278 -6.91 -8.04 -16.84
N LYS A 279 -5.80 -8.17 -17.56
CA LYS A 279 -5.74 -9.08 -18.71
C LYS A 279 -5.66 -10.54 -18.31
N THR A 280 -4.81 -10.90 -17.35
CA THR A 280 -4.40 -12.28 -17.15
C THR A 280 -4.72 -12.84 -15.78
N GLY A 281 -5.21 -12.02 -14.84
CA GLY A 281 -5.27 -12.40 -13.44
C GLY A 281 -3.90 -12.30 -12.75
N GLU A 282 -3.86 -12.72 -11.50
CA GLU A 282 -2.64 -12.86 -10.71
C GLU A 282 -2.29 -14.34 -10.50
N ASP A 283 -0.99 -14.63 -10.44
CA ASP A 283 -0.50 -15.99 -10.23
C ASP A 283 -0.24 -16.26 -8.75
N GLY A 284 -0.09 -17.54 -8.38
CA GLY A 284 0.31 -17.95 -7.03
C GLY A 284 -0.74 -17.68 -5.95
N ILE A 285 -0.28 -17.60 -4.69
CA ILE A 285 -1.16 -17.44 -3.51
C ILE A 285 -1.93 -16.11 -3.58
N THR A 286 -1.30 -15.04 -4.09
CA THR A 286 -1.97 -13.75 -4.32
C THR A 286 -3.11 -13.89 -5.33
N GLY A 287 -2.90 -14.64 -6.41
CA GLY A 287 -3.91 -15.00 -7.40
C GLY A 287 -5.12 -15.75 -6.86
N LEU A 288 -4.91 -16.63 -5.86
CA LEU A 288 -6.01 -17.33 -5.18
C LEU A 288 -6.96 -16.35 -4.49
N VAL A 289 -6.44 -15.25 -3.96
CA VAL A 289 -7.20 -14.27 -3.17
C VAL A 289 -7.81 -13.19 -4.05
N ILE A 290 -7.06 -12.65 -5.02
CA ILE A 290 -7.53 -11.46 -5.76
C ILE A 290 -8.19 -11.82 -7.10
N GLY A 291 -7.71 -12.89 -7.75
CA GLY A 291 -8.32 -13.47 -8.95
C GLY A 291 -7.29 -14.07 -9.89
N SER A 292 -7.61 -15.25 -10.40
CA SER A 292 -6.66 -16.11 -11.12
C SER A 292 -6.65 -15.89 -12.63
N ASN A 293 -7.60 -15.10 -13.15
CA ASN A 293 -7.74 -14.80 -14.57
C ASN A 293 -8.30 -13.38 -14.79
N GLY A 294 -8.22 -12.91 -16.04
CA GLY A 294 -8.67 -11.57 -16.41
C GLY A 294 -10.18 -11.36 -16.28
N ALA A 295 -10.99 -12.40 -16.44
CA ALA A 295 -12.45 -12.30 -16.31
C ALA A 295 -12.85 -11.97 -14.86
N GLU A 296 -12.21 -12.61 -13.88
CA GLU A 296 -12.43 -12.33 -12.46
C GLU A 296 -11.94 -10.95 -12.05
N MET A 297 -10.72 -10.58 -12.46
CA MET A 297 -10.11 -9.31 -12.07
C MET A 297 -10.80 -8.12 -12.73
N THR A 298 -11.04 -8.18 -14.04
CA THR A 298 -11.66 -7.07 -14.80
C THR A 298 -13.08 -6.82 -14.33
N ALA A 299 -13.85 -7.85 -13.98
CA ALA A 299 -15.23 -7.68 -13.52
C ALA A 299 -15.34 -6.77 -12.27
N VAL A 300 -14.33 -6.79 -11.39
CA VAL A 300 -14.25 -5.93 -10.20
C VAL A 300 -13.51 -4.62 -10.51
N MET A 301 -12.34 -4.69 -11.13
CA MET A 301 -11.49 -3.51 -11.35
C MET A 301 -12.13 -2.50 -12.29
N ALA A 302 -12.82 -2.95 -13.35
CA ALA A 302 -13.40 -2.04 -14.33
C ALA A 302 -14.56 -1.18 -13.78
N GLN A 303 -15.13 -1.53 -12.62
CA GLN A 303 -16.12 -0.71 -11.91
C GLN A 303 -15.53 0.04 -10.71
N SER A 304 -14.23 -0.12 -10.44
CA SER A 304 -13.59 0.33 -9.21
C SER A 304 -12.47 1.34 -9.54
N PRO A 305 -12.72 2.65 -9.37
CA PRO A 305 -11.72 3.69 -9.65
C PRO A 305 -10.43 3.53 -8.83
N GLY A 306 -10.50 3.07 -7.58
CA GLY A 306 -9.33 2.95 -6.69
C GLY A 306 -8.19 2.11 -7.29
N PRO A 307 -8.42 0.83 -7.63
CA PRO A 307 -7.39 0.00 -8.28
C PRO A 307 -6.99 0.49 -9.67
N LEU A 308 -7.89 1.15 -10.42
CA LEU A 308 -7.56 1.73 -11.73
C LEU A 308 -6.64 2.95 -11.61
N GLN A 309 -6.67 3.69 -10.50
CA GLN A 309 -5.73 4.78 -10.20
C GLN A 309 -4.29 4.31 -9.96
N LEU A 310 -4.04 3.00 -10.01
CA LEU A 310 -2.70 2.40 -10.04
C LEU A 310 -2.15 2.17 -11.46
N LEU A 311 -2.93 2.48 -12.50
CA LEU A 311 -2.45 2.41 -13.88
C LEU A 311 -1.30 3.41 -14.12
N PRO A 312 -0.34 3.09 -15.00
CA PRO A 312 0.68 4.05 -15.43
C PRO A 312 0.07 5.37 -15.94
N GLY A 313 0.47 6.49 -15.36
CA GLY A 313 0.14 7.83 -15.89
C GLY A 313 1.07 8.26 -17.01
N MET A 314 0.89 9.48 -17.52
CA MET A 314 1.79 10.08 -18.51
C MET A 314 3.24 10.14 -18.02
N LYS A 315 3.43 10.39 -16.72
CA LYS A 315 4.76 10.49 -16.09
C LYS A 315 5.51 9.17 -16.03
N TYR A 316 4.81 8.03 -16.01
CA TYR A 316 5.45 6.71 -16.04
C TYR A 316 6.37 6.59 -17.25
N GLY A 317 5.92 7.13 -18.39
CA GLY A 317 6.68 7.17 -19.63
C GLY A 317 6.03 6.36 -20.75
N LYS A 318 6.70 6.37 -21.89
CA LYS A 318 6.25 5.76 -23.14
C LYS A 318 6.77 4.32 -23.26
N ARG A 319 6.16 3.54 -24.17
CA ARG A 319 6.70 2.25 -24.64
C ARG A 319 6.86 1.17 -23.54
N TRP A 320 5.95 1.10 -22.58
CA TRP A 320 5.93 0.05 -21.56
C TRP A 320 5.07 -1.17 -21.92
N LEU A 321 4.25 -1.11 -22.97
CA LEU A 321 3.50 -2.25 -23.52
C LEU A 321 4.08 -2.65 -24.88
N HIS A 322 4.62 -3.86 -24.99
CA HIS A 322 5.27 -4.38 -26.19
C HIS A 322 4.46 -5.54 -26.77
N ILE A 323 4.20 -5.49 -28.07
CA ILE A 323 3.55 -6.57 -28.83
C ILE A 323 4.55 -7.06 -29.87
N ALA A 324 5.09 -8.28 -29.67
CA ALA A 324 5.99 -8.92 -30.61
C ALA A 324 5.18 -9.80 -31.60
N ASP A 325 4.80 -9.21 -32.72
CA ASP A 325 4.03 -9.83 -33.80
C ASP A 325 4.96 -10.23 -34.94
N GLY A 326 5.44 -11.48 -34.91
CA GLY A 326 6.52 -11.96 -35.76
C GLY A 326 7.81 -11.14 -35.57
N LYS A 327 8.31 -10.58 -36.67
CA LYS A 327 9.52 -9.74 -36.69
C LYS A 327 9.26 -8.29 -36.28
N ILE A 328 7.99 -7.89 -36.14
CA ILE A 328 7.62 -6.51 -35.80
C ILE A 328 7.36 -6.41 -34.29
N MET A 329 7.96 -5.39 -33.68
CA MET A 329 7.73 -5.06 -32.28
C MET A 329 7.03 -3.71 -32.16
N HIS A 330 5.75 -3.75 -31.82
CA HIS A 330 4.98 -2.54 -31.50
C HIS A 330 5.22 -2.15 -30.04
N LYS A 331 5.33 -0.85 -29.75
CA LYS A 331 5.62 -0.33 -28.40
C LYS A 331 4.69 0.83 -28.06
N LEU A 332 3.91 0.68 -27.00
CA LEU A 332 2.88 1.61 -26.55
C LEU A 332 3.09 2.00 -25.08
N PRO A 333 2.57 3.16 -24.62
CA PRO A 333 1.98 4.20 -25.46
C PRO A 333 3.08 4.93 -26.24
N GLU A 334 2.71 5.50 -27.38
CA GLU A 334 3.51 6.50 -28.09
C GLU A 334 3.39 7.87 -27.42
N SER A 335 2.22 8.19 -26.86
CA SER A 335 1.96 9.46 -26.19
C SER A 335 1.07 9.33 -24.95
N ASP A 336 -0.15 8.82 -25.09
CA ASP A 336 -1.24 8.90 -24.11
C ASP A 336 -1.76 7.48 -23.79
N PRO A 337 -1.41 6.89 -22.63
CA PRO A 337 -1.84 5.54 -22.29
C PRO A 337 -3.35 5.44 -22.06
N TYR A 338 -4.03 6.53 -21.71
CA TYR A 338 -5.47 6.52 -21.50
C TYR A 338 -6.20 6.22 -22.80
N LYS A 339 -5.85 6.93 -23.87
CA LYS A 339 -6.46 6.72 -25.19
C LYS A 339 -5.91 5.51 -25.90
N GLU A 340 -4.59 5.34 -25.86
CA GLU A 340 -3.92 4.33 -26.68
C GLU A 340 -4.01 2.93 -26.10
N ILE A 341 -4.24 2.78 -24.79
CA ILE A 341 -4.25 1.46 -24.12
C ILE A 341 -5.51 1.25 -23.29
N TYR A 342 -5.89 2.20 -22.44
CA TYR A 342 -6.96 1.98 -21.45
C TYR A 342 -8.35 2.04 -22.08
N LEU A 343 -8.55 2.95 -23.02
CA LEU A 343 -9.78 3.15 -23.80
C LEU A 343 -9.72 2.51 -25.20
N GLU A 344 -8.69 1.72 -25.49
CA GLU A 344 -8.64 0.92 -26.72
C GLU A 344 -9.59 -0.27 -26.60
N LYS A 345 -10.68 -0.23 -27.36
CA LYS A 345 -11.80 -1.18 -27.29
C LYS A 345 -11.67 -2.35 -28.26
N GLU A 346 -11.11 -2.11 -29.43
CA GLU A 346 -11.24 -2.99 -30.59
C GLU A 346 -10.04 -3.94 -30.71
N ARG A 347 -8.85 -3.48 -30.32
CA ARG A 347 -7.62 -4.27 -30.48
C ARG A 347 -7.41 -5.20 -29.29
N TRP A 348 -6.99 -6.43 -29.58
CA TRP A 348 -6.87 -7.51 -28.59
C TRP A 348 -5.97 -7.19 -27.38
N TRP A 349 -5.00 -6.29 -27.55
CA TRP A 349 -4.05 -5.87 -26.53
C TRP A 349 -4.53 -4.69 -25.69
N GLY A 350 -5.69 -4.08 -26.00
CA GLY A 350 -6.30 -3.05 -25.15
C GLY A 350 -6.52 -3.57 -23.71
N LEU A 351 -6.47 -2.65 -22.73
CA LEU A 351 -6.51 -3.00 -21.30
C LEU A 351 -7.77 -3.79 -20.93
N CYS A 352 -8.93 -3.31 -21.37
CA CYS A 352 -10.21 -3.84 -20.95
C CYS A 352 -10.91 -4.57 -22.09
N GLU A 353 -11.11 -5.87 -21.93
CA GLU A 353 -11.93 -6.65 -22.86
C GLU A 353 -13.41 -6.54 -22.46
N THR A 354 -14.25 -6.03 -23.38
CA THR A 354 -15.69 -5.81 -23.14
C THR A 354 -16.38 -7.05 -22.56
N ARG A 355 -15.99 -8.25 -23.01
CA ARG A 355 -16.54 -9.52 -22.51
C ARG A 355 -16.41 -9.75 -21.00
N PHE A 356 -15.49 -9.08 -20.33
CA PHE A 356 -15.25 -9.22 -18.89
C PHE A 356 -15.95 -8.17 -18.04
N LEU A 357 -16.50 -7.12 -18.65
CA LEU A 357 -17.15 -6.02 -17.92
C LEU A 357 -18.40 -6.47 -17.18
N ASN A 358 -19.19 -7.34 -17.82
CA ASN A 358 -20.43 -7.83 -17.27
C ASN A 358 -20.57 -9.35 -17.50
N PRO A 359 -20.19 -10.17 -16.50
CA PRO A 359 -20.21 -11.63 -16.64
C PRO A 359 -21.63 -12.21 -16.80
N ASP A 360 -22.68 -11.45 -16.47
CA ASP A 360 -24.08 -11.90 -16.50
C ASP A 360 -24.82 -11.51 -17.80
N LYS A 361 -24.21 -10.71 -18.69
CA LYS A 361 -24.83 -10.36 -19.98
C LYS A 361 -24.78 -11.53 -20.96
N GLN A 362 -25.80 -11.65 -21.79
CA GLN A 362 -25.91 -12.68 -22.82
C GLN A 362 -24.93 -12.42 -23.99
N ASP A 363 -24.93 -11.21 -24.56
CA ASP A 363 -23.96 -10.78 -25.59
C ASP A 363 -22.90 -9.89 -24.95
N LYS A 364 -21.91 -10.52 -24.31
CA LYS A 364 -20.87 -9.82 -23.53
C LYS A 364 -19.95 -8.94 -24.38
N TRP A 365 -19.80 -9.24 -25.67
CA TRP A 365 -18.91 -8.50 -26.57
C TRP A 365 -19.49 -7.16 -27.02
N LYS A 366 -20.83 -7.03 -27.03
CA LYS A 366 -21.55 -5.82 -27.46
C LYS A 366 -22.11 -4.99 -26.30
N ASP A 367 -21.57 -5.17 -25.09
CA ASP A 367 -22.04 -4.44 -23.90
C ASP A 367 -21.53 -2.98 -23.87
N ASN A 368 -22.12 -2.15 -24.74
CA ASN A 368 -21.78 -0.73 -24.85
C ASN A 368 -22.07 0.04 -23.55
N GLU A 369 -23.12 -0.32 -22.82
CA GLU A 369 -23.49 0.34 -21.56
C GLU A 369 -22.39 0.18 -20.50
N SER A 370 -21.89 -1.04 -20.31
CA SER A 370 -20.79 -1.27 -19.37
C SER A 370 -19.49 -0.64 -19.85
N TRP A 371 -19.23 -0.62 -21.17
CA TRP A 371 -18.07 0.05 -21.75
C TRP A 371 -18.09 1.57 -21.51
N GLU A 372 -19.25 2.22 -21.70
CA GLU A 372 -19.42 3.65 -21.45
C GLU A 372 -19.19 3.99 -19.98
N LYS A 373 -19.70 3.16 -19.05
CA LYS A 373 -19.44 3.31 -17.61
C LYS A 373 -17.96 3.19 -17.28
N TYR A 374 -17.27 2.17 -17.80
CA TYR A 374 -15.83 2.01 -17.63
C TYR A 374 -15.05 3.20 -18.20
N SER A 375 -15.42 3.65 -19.40
CA SER A 375 -14.78 4.78 -20.07
C SER A 375 -14.93 6.07 -19.25
N ALA A 376 -16.12 6.31 -18.69
CA ALA A 376 -16.37 7.44 -17.82
C ALA A 376 -15.53 7.39 -16.53
N ILE A 377 -15.33 6.21 -15.93
CA ILE A 377 -14.45 6.04 -14.77
C ILE A 377 -13.01 6.39 -15.15
N ILE A 378 -12.50 5.87 -16.27
CA ILE A 378 -11.14 6.15 -16.74
C ILE A 378 -10.93 7.64 -16.97
N GLN A 379 -11.87 8.31 -17.64
CA GLN A 379 -11.74 9.72 -18.00
C GLN A 379 -11.94 10.67 -16.80
N ASN A 380 -12.98 10.44 -16.00
CA ASN A 380 -13.44 11.41 -15.00
C ASN A 380 -12.86 11.17 -13.61
N GLU A 381 -12.42 9.95 -13.29
CA GLU A 381 -11.94 9.60 -11.94
C GLU A 381 -10.49 9.14 -11.93
N VAL A 382 -10.04 8.42 -12.95
CA VAL A 382 -8.70 7.82 -12.98
C VAL A 382 -7.68 8.78 -13.57
N GLN A 383 -7.92 9.27 -14.79
CA GLN A 383 -7.01 10.18 -15.48
C GLN A 383 -6.80 11.47 -14.68
N GLN A 384 -7.89 12.11 -14.26
CA GLN A 384 -7.82 13.33 -13.48
C GLN A 384 -6.96 13.14 -12.21
N PHE A 385 -7.24 12.09 -11.43
CA PHE A 385 -6.52 11.83 -10.18
C PHE A 385 -5.02 11.59 -10.38
N ILE A 386 -4.65 10.72 -11.34
CA ILE A 386 -3.25 10.36 -11.59
C ILE A 386 -2.45 11.60 -12.04
N GLU A 387 -2.99 12.36 -12.99
CA GLU A 387 -2.28 13.50 -13.57
C GLU A 387 -2.19 14.68 -12.58
N GLU A 388 -3.23 14.94 -11.77
CA GLU A 388 -3.20 15.98 -10.72
C GLU A 388 -2.18 15.69 -9.60
N LEU A 389 -1.89 14.42 -9.32
CA LEU A 389 -0.91 14.05 -8.29
C LEU A 389 0.54 14.10 -8.77
N THR A 390 0.76 14.08 -10.08
CA THR A 390 2.12 13.98 -10.66
C THR A 390 3.02 15.11 -10.15
N GLY A 391 4.14 14.75 -9.52
CA GLY A 391 5.13 15.71 -9.02
C GLY A 391 4.77 16.39 -7.70
N ASN A 392 3.59 16.13 -7.11
CA ASN A 392 3.11 16.79 -5.89
C ASN A 392 3.35 15.91 -4.65
N TYR A 393 4.11 16.46 -3.70
CA TYR A 393 4.48 15.79 -2.44
C TYR A 393 4.54 16.76 -1.27
N HIS A 394 4.30 16.24 -0.07
CA HIS A 394 4.55 16.94 1.18
C HIS A 394 6.04 17.33 1.31
N SER A 395 6.37 18.49 1.90
CA SER A 395 7.77 18.97 2.02
C SER A 395 8.63 18.18 3.02
N ASN A 396 7.99 17.34 3.81
CA ASN A 396 8.63 16.48 4.79
C ASN A 396 8.26 15.02 4.49
N THR A 397 8.70 14.53 3.33
CA THR A 397 8.43 13.17 2.84
C THR A 397 9.68 12.32 2.89
N TYR A 398 9.54 11.14 3.45
CA TYR A 398 10.51 10.05 3.41
C TYR A 398 9.87 8.89 2.65
N ALA A 399 10.65 8.13 1.91
CA ALA A 399 10.12 7.00 1.17
C ALA A 399 11.10 5.83 1.15
N PHE A 400 10.56 4.62 1.06
CA PHE A 400 11.33 3.46 0.65
C PHE A 400 10.59 2.69 -0.44
N TYR A 401 11.35 2.01 -1.29
CA TYR A 401 10.81 1.25 -2.41
C TYR A 401 11.57 -0.07 -2.59
N GLY A 402 10.94 -1.02 -3.28
CA GLY A 402 11.58 -2.31 -3.56
C GLY A 402 12.58 -2.22 -4.70
N ALA A 403 13.80 -2.66 -4.41
CA ALA A 403 14.86 -2.85 -5.39
C ALA A 403 15.42 -4.28 -5.22
N SER A 404 14.61 -5.27 -5.60
CA SER A 404 14.93 -6.69 -5.46
C SER A 404 15.11 -7.37 -6.81
N GLU A 405 16.16 -8.19 -6.90
CA GLU A 405 16.34 -9.15 -8.00
C GLU A 405 15.50 -10.42 -7.81
N LYS A 406 15.04 -10.69 -6.58
CA LYS A 406 14.21 -11.86 -6.24
C LYS A 406 12.72 -11.60 -6.53
N HIS A 407 12.31 -10.34 -6.48
CA HIS A 407 10.94 -9.91 -6.71
C HIS A 407 10.84 -9.08 -7.98
N LEU A 408 11.02 -9.74 -9.13
CA LEU A 408 10.93 -9.08 -10.43
C LEU A 408 9.52 -8.53 -10.68
N SER A 409 9.45 -7.31 -11.20
CA SER A 409 8.24 -6.58 -11.53
C SER A 409 8.11 -6.33 -13.02
N TYR A 410 6.88 -6.05 -13.45
CA TYR A 410 6.59 -5.60 -14.81
C TYR A 410 6.86 -4.10 -14.94
N GLY A 411 8.07 -3.72 -15.37
CA GLY A 411 8.31 -2.37 -15.91
C GLY A 411 7.91 -2.27 -17.38
N VAL A 412 8.12 -3.35 -18.12
CA VAL A 412 7.57 -3.58 -19.45
C VAL A 412 6.66 -4.81 -19.44
N ILE A 413 5.46 -4.65 -19.99
CA ILE A 413 4.57 -5.74 -20.38
C ILE A 413 4.92 -6.16 -21.80
N SER A 414 5.16 -7.45 -22.03
CA SER A 414 5.46 -7.98 -23.37
C SER A 414 4.57 -9.15 -23.71
N TRP A 415 3.80 -9.04 -24.79
CA TRP A 415 3.13 -10.17 -25.41
C TRP A 415 4.00 -10.76 -26.51
N GLN A 416 4.24 -12.06 -26.44
CA GLN A 416 5.10 -12.80 -27.36
C GLN A 416 4.29 -13.83 -28.14
N GLU A 417 4.46 -13.83 -29.45
CA GLU A 417 3.93 -14.89 -30.30
C GLU A 417 4.46 -16.27 -29.85
N GLN A 418 3.57 -17.24 -29.72
CA GLN A 418 3.90 -18.64 -29.51
C GLN A 418 3.84 -19.39 -30.83
N ASP A 419 4.95 -20.00 -31.22
CA ASP A 419 4.99 -20.94 -32.35
C ASP A 419 4.24 -22.22 -31.95
N ASN A 420 3.02 -22.33 -32.43
CA ASN A 420 2.17 -23.50 -32.22
C ASN A 420 2.20 -24.47 -33.41
N GLY A 421 3.07 -24.25 -34.40
CA GLY A 421 3.20 -25.11 -35.59
C GLY A 421 2.01 -25.10 -36.56
N ASN A 422 1.06 -24.17 -36.40
CA ASN A 422 -0.25 -24.18 -37.09
C ASN A 422 -0.32 -23.35 -38.39
N TYR A 423 0.77 -22.71 -38.83
CA TYR A 423 0.78 -21.97 -40.10
C TYR A 423 2.09 -22.17 -40.87
N ASP A 424 2.02 -22.06 -42.20
CA ASP A 424 3.14 -22.30 -43.11
C ASP A 424 4.28 -21.31 -42.84
N LYS A 425 5.47 -21.82 -42.50
CA LYS A 425 6.66 -21.03 -42.13
C LYS A 425 7.32 -20.33 -43.32
N THR A 426 6.79 -20.50 -44.52
CA THR A 426 7.34 -19.91 -45.75
C THR A 426 6.89 -18.46 -45.99
N GLU A 427 5.77 -18.02 -45.39
CA GLU A 427 5.23 -16.66 -45.53
C GLU A 427 5.43 -15.80 -44.27
N ASP A 428 5.66 -14.49 -44.45
CA ASP A 428 5.91 -13.55 -43.36
C ASP A 428 4.63 -12.77 -43.01
N TYR A 429 3.94 -13.21 -41.95
CA TYR A 429 2.74 -12.56 -41.43
C TYR A 429 2.99 -11.57 -40.28
N SER A 430 4.19 -11.00 -40.20
CA SER A 430 4.53 -10.04 -39.13
C SER A 430 3.64 -8.79 -39.18
N GLY A 431 3.14 -8.36 -38.02
CA GLY A 431 2.33 -7.15 -37.86
C GLY A 431 0.85 -7.26 -38.28
N MET A 432 0.41 -8.39 -38.82
CA MET A 432 -0.97 -8.54 -39.31
C MET A 432 -2.01 -8.62 -38.19
N THR A 433 -1.60 -8.88 -36.95
CA THR A 433 -2.50 -9.06 -35.80
C THR A 433 -2.64 -7.82 -34.93
N PHE A 434 -1.77 -6.83 -35.09
CA PHE A 434 -1.73 -5.66 -34.21
C PHE A 434 -3.05 -4.87 -34.17
N ASN A 435 -3.75 -4.77 -35.31
CA ASN A 435 -5.02 -4.05 -35.43
C ASN A 435 -6.25 -4.96 -35.36
N GLN A 436 -6.10 -6.21 -34.93
CA GLN A 436 -7.18 -7.19 -34.92
C GLN A 436 -7.82 -7.33 -33.53
N PRO A 437 -9.09 -7.74 -33.46
CA PRO A 437 -9.73 -8.11 -32.21
C PRO A 437 -9.24 -9.47 -31.70
N VAL A 438 -9.47 -9.72 -30.42
CA VAL A 438 -9.23 -11.04 -29.83
C VAL A 438 -10.21 -12.05 -30.43
N TYR A 439 -9.73 -13.25 -30.73
CA TYR A 439 -10.55 -14.38 -31.16
C TYR A 439 -10.61 -15.44 -30.05
N ASP A 440 -11.71 -15.46 -29.29
CA ASP A 440 -11.95 -16.46 -28.24
C ASP A 440 -13.45 -16.76 -28.09
N PRO A 441 -14.04 -17.51 -29.05
CA PRO A 441 -15.50 -17.69 -29.14
C PRO A 441 -16.10 -18.53 -28.00
N ILE A 442 -15.26 -19.27 -27.26
CA ILE A 442 -15.69 -20.16 -26.16
C ILE A 442 -15.09 -19.77 -24.80
N ASP A 443 -14.52 -18.57 -24.70
CA ASP A 443 -14.03 -17.96 -23.45
C ASP A 443 -12.99 -18.83 -22.70
N LEU A 444 -12.11 -19.52 -23.42
CA LEU A 444 -11.10 -20.40 -22.84
C LEU A 444 -9.75 -19.71 -22.60
N LYS A 445 -9.55 -18.50 -23.13
CA LYS A 445 -8.29 -17.74 -23.08
C LYS A 445 -8.46 -16.49 -22.23
N THR A 446 -8.85 -16.69 -20.97
CA THR A 446 -9.02 -15.64 -19.95
C THR A 446 -7.76 -15.40 -19.11
N GLY A 447 -6.78 -16.31 -19.16
CA GLY A 447 -5.49 -16.22 -18.45
C GLY A 447 -4.41 -15.47 -19.23
N SER A 448 -3.17 -15.99 -19.23
CA SER A 448 -1.98 -15.34 -19.80
C SER A 448 -1.81 -15.49 -21.33
N THR A 449 -2.83 -15.97 -22.04
CA THR A 449 -2.76 -16.26 -23.48
C THR A 449 -3.91 -15.57 -24.23
N ARG A 450 -3.67 -15.12 -25.45
CA ARG A 450 -4.68 -14.60 -26.37
C ARG A 450 -4.51 -15.22 -27.75
N ILE A 451 -5.62 -15.48 -28.42
CA ILE A 451 -5.62 -15.92 -29.82
C ILE A 451 -6.16 -14.75 -30.65
N VAL A 452 -5.54 -14.51 -31.80
CA VAL A 452 -5.89 -13.43 -32.71
C VAL A 452 -6.04 -14.01 -34.10
N ARG A 453 -7.23 -13.83 -34.68
CA ARG A 453 -7.56 -14.28 -36.03
C ARG A 453 -7.39 -13.14 -37.02
N PHE A 454 -6.78 -13.41 -38.16
CA PHE A 454 -6.58 -12.46 -39.24
C PHE A 454 -6.75 -13.14 -40.59
N SER A 455 -6.98 -12.33 -41.64
CA SER A 455 -7.16 -12.80 -43.01
C SER A 455 -6.04 -12.23 -43.89
N VAL A 456 -5.45 -13.10 -44.73
CA VAL A 456 -4.43 -12.73 -45.74
C VAL A 456 -5.01 -12.69 -47.15
N GLY A 457 -6.30 -13.01 -47.30
CA GLY A 457 -7.01 -13.13 -48.57
C GLY A 457 -8.50 -13.44 -48.39
N PRO A 458 -9.28 -13.44 -49.48
CA PRO A 458 -10.74 -13.51 -49.42
C PRO A 458 -11.29 -14.91 -49.13
N LEU A 459 -10.47 -15.96 -49.19
CA LEU A 459 -10.92 -17.34 -49.04
C LEU A 459 -10.79 -17.80 -47.58
N PHE A 460 -11.62 -18.78 -47.19
CA PHE A 460 -11.58 -19.35 -45.85
C PHE A 460 -10.20 -19.93 -45.47
N ARG A 461 -9.46 -20.46 -46.45
CA ARG A 461 -8.10 -20.98 -46.27
C ARG A 461 -7.06 -19.89 -45.98
N ASP A 462 -7.39 -18.63 -46.24
CA ASP A 462 -6.54 -17.46 -46.03
C ASP A 462 -6.77 -16.88 -44.61
N ILE A 463 -7.53 -17.56 -43.77
CA ILE A 463 -7.75 -17.18 -42.37
C ILE A 463 -6.73 -17.91 -41.50
N HIS A 464 -5.97 -17.13 -40.76
CA HIS A 464 -4.91 -17.63 -39.87
C HIS A 464 -5.13 -17.14 -38.44
N ASP A 465 -4.63 -17.94 -37.49
CA ASP A 465 -4.68 -17.65 -36.07
C ASP A 465 -3.26 -17.60 -35.51
N LYS A 466 -2.94 -16.53 -34.76
CA LYS A 466 -1.74 -16.45 -33.94
C LYS A 466 -2.10 -16.49 -32.47
N THR A 467 -1.24 -17.12 -31.68
CA THR A 467 -1.36 -17.16 -30.22
C THR A 467 -0.28 -16.31 -29.61
N PHE A 468 -0.66 -15.43 -28.69
CA PHE A 468 0.24 -14.60 -27.91
C PHE A 468 0.21 -15.02 -26.45
N LYS A 469 1.37 -15.11 -25.81
CA LYS A 469 1.51 -15.32 -24.38
C LYS A 469 2.21 -14.14 -23.73
N LEU A 470 1.72 -13.72 -22.56
CA LEU A 470 2.38 -12.70 -21.76
C LEU A 470 3.73 -13.23 -21.26
N ALA A 471 4.80 -12.50 -21.51
CA ALA A 471 6.13 -12.81 -21.00
C ALA A 471 6.20 -12.57 -19.48
N PRO A 472 7.06 -13.29 -18.73
CA PRO A 472 7.27 -13.05 -17.31
C PRO A 472 7.96 -11.69 -17.04
N PRO A 473 7.89 -11.15 -15.81
CA PRO A 473 8.56 -9.91 -15.45
C PRO A 473 10.08 -10.08 -15.51
N ARG A 474 10.79 -8.98 -15.77
CA ARG A 474 12.26 -8.97 -15.94
C ARG A 474 12.98 -7.86 -15.19
N GLU A 475 12.26 -6.86 -14.73
CA GLU A 475 12.87 -5.69 -14.11
C GLU A 475 12.86 -5.83 -12.59
N GLN A 476 13.88 -5.29 -11.94
CA GLN A 476 13.92 -5.24 -10.49
C GLN A 476 12.75 -4.40 -9.95
N GLY A 477 12.28 -4.76 -8.76
CA GLY A 477 11.17 -4.09 -8.09
C GLY A 477 10.83 -4.79 -6.77
N ASP A 478 9.55 -4.76 -6.42
CA ASP A 478 8.98 -5.49 -5.26
C ASP A 478 8.00 -6.61 -5.66
N GLY A 479 8.01 -7.03 -6.93
CA GLY A 479 7.06 -7.98 -7.50
C GLY A 479 5.74 -7.36 -7.98
N THR A 480 5.44 -6.10 -7.62
CA THR A 480 4.27 -5.34 -8.12
C THR A 480 4.68 -4.04 -8.80
N VAL A 481 5.55 -3.27 -8.17
CA VAL A 481 6.02 -1.95 -8.58
C VAL A 481 7.48 -2.06 -9.02
N PRO A 482 7.79 -1.78 -10.30
CA PRO A 482 9.17 -1.74 -10.77
C PRO A 482 9.92 -0.53 -10.20
N ILE A 483 11.25 -0.61 -10.11
CA ILE A 483 12.10 0.49 -9.60
C ILE A 483 11.75 1.83 -10.26
N GLN A 484 11.53 1.86 -11.58
CA GLN A 484 11.19 3.08 -12.32
C GLN A 484 9.99 3.84 -11.72
N ALA A 485 9.01 3.14 -11.16
CA ALA A 485 7.82 3.72 -10.57
C ALA A 485 7.83 3.78 -9.04
N GLY A 486 8.69 3.01 -8.37
CA GLY A 486 8.85 3.07 -6.92
C GLY A 486 9.86 4.14 -6.48
N ARG A 487 10.87 4.41 -7.30
CA ARG A 487 11.96 5.35 -7.01
C ARG A 487 11.53 6.79 -7.28
N ILE A 488 11.04 7.47 -6.25
CA ILE A 488 10.59 8.86 -6.32
C ILE A 488 11.78 9.80 -6.59
N THR A 489 11.68 10.64 -7.62
CA THR A 489 12.75 11.58 -8.03
C THR A 489 12.49 13.03 -7.62
N TYR A 490 11.65 13.26 -6.60
CA TYR A 490 11.29 14.61 -6.14
C TYR A 490 12.42 15.24 -5.33
N ASN A 491 12.86 16.43 -5.72
CA ASN A 491 13.99 17.13 -5.09
C ASN A 491 13.75 17.50 -3.61
N GLY A 492 12.50 17.58 -3.16
CA GLY A 492 12.16 17.92 -1.77
C GLY A 492 12.07 16.71 -0.83
N LEU A 493 12.48 15.52 -1.27
CA LEU A 493 12.55 14.34 -0.41
C LEU A 493 13.58 14.51 0.71
N ARG A 494 13.21 14.05 1.90
CA ARG A 494 14.06 14.06 3.10
C ARG A 494 14.84 12.78 3.29
N GLY A 495 14.36 11.66 2.73
CA GLY A 495 15.08 10.40 2.70
C GLY A 495 14.49 9.44 1.69
N LEU A 496 15.34 8.62 1.06
CA LEU A 496 14.93 7.60 0.09
C LEU A 496 15.75 6.32 0.28
N LEU A 497 15.09 5.22 0.64
CA LEU A 497 15.73 3.90 0.78
C LEU A 497 15.31 2.95 -0.34
N ALA A 498 16.29 2.40 -1.06
CA ALA A 498 16.11 1.18 -1.84
C ALA A 498 16.31 -0.03 -0.92
N THR A 499 15.37 -0.97 -0.92
CA THR A 499 15.47 -2.15 -0.06
C THR A 499 14.99 -3.40 -0.78
N GLU A 500 15.57 -4.55 -0.43
CA GLU A 500 15.12 -5.85 -0.93
C GLU A 500 13.84 -6.27 -0.16
N VAL A 501 12.68 -6.00 -0.74
CA VAL A 501 11.36 -6.35 -0.16
C VAL A 501 10.41 -6.83 -1.24
N ASP A 502 9.45 -7.68 -0.86
CA ASP A 502 8.26 -7.92 -1.66
C ASP A 502 7.17 -6.88 -1.34
N HIS A 503 6.25 -6.66 -2.26
CA HIS A 503 5.27 -5.58 -2.16
C HIS A 503 4.27 -5.76 -1.03
N GLU A 504 3.80 -6.98 -0.78
CA GLU A 504 2.76 -7.24 0.23
C GLU A 504 3.39 -7.35 1.63
N GLY A 505 4.57 -7.94 1.70
CA GLY A 505 5.38 -8.13 2.89
C GLY A 505 6.35 -7.00 3.19
N ALA A 506 6.23 -5.83 2.56
CA ALA A 506 7.18 -4.72 2.73
C ALA A 506 7.39 -4.29 4.19
N TYR A 507 6.36 -4.45 5.03
CA TYR A 507 6.40 -4.19 6.48
C TYR A 507 6.43 -5.48 7.34
N LYS A 508 6.50 -6.67 6.75
CA LYS A 508 6.58 -7.94 7.48
C LYS A 508 7.98 -8.17 8.05
N GLU A 509 8.04 -9.11 8.99
CA GLU A 509 9.28 -9.65 9.53
C GLU A 509 9.91 -10.58 8.50
N ASN A 510 11.24 -10.62 8.42
CA ASN A 510 11.96 -11.50 7.51
C ASN A 510 12.76 -12.52 8.31
N ASN A 511 12.53 -13.83 8.08
CA ASN A 511 13.24 -14.93 8.75
C ASN A 511 13.31 -14.81 10.28
N GLY A 512 12.23 -14.31 10.91
CA GLY A 512 12.15 -14.10 12.36
C GLY A 512 12.81 -12.82 12.88
N THR A 513 13.43 -12.01 12.01
CA THR A 513 13.97 -10.70 12.36
C THR A 513 12.90 -9.61 12.23
N LYS A 514 12.61 -8.94 13.35
CA LYS A 514 11.66 -7.81 13.41
C LYS A 514 12.23 -6.49 12.89
N GLU A 515 13.55 -6.40 12.74
CA GLU A 515 14.31 -5.22 12.37
C GLU A 515 14.69 -5.24 10.88
N THR A 516 13.68 -5.21 10.02
CA THR A 516 13.92 -5.12 8.57
C THR A 516 14.32 -3.70 8.17
N PRO A 517 15.08 -3.49 7.08
CA PRO A 517 15.49 -2.15 6.63
C PRO A 517 14.31 -1.19 6.45
N ALA A 518 13.19 -1.66 5.90
CA ALA A 518 11.95 -0.88 5.76
C ALA A 518 11.39 -0.41 7.10
N ARG A 519 11.32 -1.31 8.10
CA ARG A 519 10.86 -0.98 9.46
C ARG A 519 11.80 0.01 10.15
N LEU A 520 13.11 -0.24 10.08
CA LEU A 520 14.12 0.66 10.65
C LEU A 520 14.08 2.05 10.00
N PHE A 521 13.94 2.11 8.68
CA PHE A 521 13.81 3.38 7.96
C PHE A 521 12.56 4.15 8.36
N THR A 522 11.42 3.48 8.54
CA THR A 522 10.21 4.11 9.05
C THR A 522 10.40 4.70 10.45
N LEU A 523 11.03 3.94 11.36
CA LEU A 523 11.34 4.43 12.71
C LEU A 523 12.29 5.64 12.66
N ARG A 524 13.36 5.57 11.86
CA ARG A 524 14.28 6.69 11.64
C ARG A 524 13.54 7.93 11.16
N SER A 525 12.69 7.76 10.16
CA SER A 525 11.96 8.86 9.54
C SER A 525 11.07 9.57 10.55
N ILE A 526 10.36 8.81 11.40
CA ILE A 526 9.56 9.38 12.49
C ILE A 526 10.44 10.17 13.46
N VAL A 527 11.58 9.62 13.90
CA VAL A 527 12.51 10.32 14.79
C VAL A 527 13.08 11.58 14.15
N LYS A 528 13.41 11.58 12.85
CA LYS A 528 13.88 12.78 12.14
C LYS A 528 12.77 13.84 11.99
N MET A 529 11.52 13.43 11.75
CA MET A 529 10.39 14.37 11.62
C MET A 529 10.12 15.18 12.89
N VAL A 530 10.28 14.55 14.06
CA VAL A 530 9.93 15.19 15.34
C VAL A 530 10.94 16.24 15.78
N GLN A 531 12.13 16.29 15.18
CA GLN A 531 13.17 17.29 15.50
C GLN A 531 12.72 18.73 15.19
N ALA A 532 11.70 18.91 14.34
CA ALA A 532 11.11 20.21 14.07
C ALA A 532 10.19 20.71 15.22
N VAL A 533 9.89 19.87 16.22
CA VAL A 533 8.94 20.16 17.28
C VAL A 533 9.66 20.68 18.52
N LYS A 534 9.30 21.87 18.99
CA LYS A 534 9.90 22.41 20.22
C LYS A 534 9.28 21.76 21.46
N ILE A 535 10.11 21.51 22.46
CA ILE A 535 9.64 21.13 23.81
C ILE A 535 9.04 22.40 24.42
N GLY A 536 7.73 22.36 24.69
CA GLY A 536 6.98 23.48 25.26
C GLY A 536 6.89 23.45 26.78
#